data_AF-A0A4Q5XYM4-F1
#
_entry.id   AF-A0A4Q5XYM4-F1
#
_cell.length_a   1.000
_cell.length_b   1.000
_cell.length_c   1.000
_cell.angle_alpha   90.00
_cell.angle_beta   90.00
_cell.angle_gamma   90.00
#
_symmetry.space_group_name_H-M   'P 1'
#
loop_
_entity.id
_entity.type
_entity.pdbx_description
1 polymer ?
#
loop_
_entity_poly.entity_id
_entity_poly.type
_entity_poly.pdbx_seq_one_letter_code
_entity_poly.pdbx_strand_id
1 'polypeptide(L)'
;MASALAYSLVDQYCVARDALNEVDSDLGSISALLADVADKIVDDPDSLSPESLQQWPSHEAIRAMIRARKHYHDAMQAAWTHMTDKDRRTVGRMPPFGARDPTRPLI
;
A
#
# COMPACT_ATOMS: atom_id res chain seq x y z
N MET A 1 -23.44 27.73 -6.17
CA MET A 1 -22.89 26.63 -5.35
C MET A 1 -21.86 25.87 -6.18
N ALA A 2 -20.88 25.26 -5.50
CA ALA A 2 -19.67 24.60 -6.01
C ALA A 2 -18.47 25.54 -6.26
N SER A 3 -17.85 26.02 -5.17
CA SER A 3 -16.40 26.27 -5.20
C SER A 3 -15.75 24.89 -5.09
N ALA A 4 -15.26 24.37 -6.22
CA ALA A 4 -14.43 23.18 -6.22
C ALA A 4 -13.18 23.53 -5.41
N LEU A 5 -13.04 22.96 -4.23
CA LEU A 5 -11.84 23.06 -3.41
C LEU A 5 -10.69 22.48 -4.24
N ALA A 6 -9.93 23.35 -4.90
CA ALA A 6 -8.68 22.97 -5.51
C ALA A 6 -7.74 22.58 -4.37
N TYR A 7 -7.64 21.28 -4.09
CA TYR A 7 -6.68 20.75 -3.13
C TYR A 7 -5.28 21.19 -3.54
N SER A 8 -4.49 21.69 -2.59
CA SER A 8 -3.09 22.04 -2.88
C SER A 8 -2.32 20.78 -3.28
N LEU A 9 -1.19 20.94 -3.99
CA LEU A 9 -0.33 19.80 -4.33
C LEU A 9 0.18 19.07 -3.07
N VAL A 10 0.36 19.81 -1.97
CA VAL A 10 0.67 19.25 -0.65
C VAL A 10 -0.45 18.34 -0.15
N ASP A 11 -1.70 18.79 -0.22
CA ASP A 11 -2.85 17.99 0.22
C ASP A 11 -3.04 16.76 -0.66
N GLN A 12 -2.92 16.92 -1.98
CA GLN A 12 -3.00 15.79 -2.93
C GLN A 12 -1.92 14.74 -2.64
N TYR A 13 -0.70 15.18 -2.34
CA TYR A 13 0.39 14.28 -1.96
C TYR A 13 0.08 13.55 -0.64
N CYS A 14 -0.34 14.28 0.40
CA CYS A 14 -0.63 13.69 1.71
C CYS A 14 -1.78 12.67 1.64
N VAL A 15 -2.88 13.02 0.95
CA VAL A 15 -4.02 12.11 0.75
C VAL A 15 -3.58 10.84 0.00
N ALA A 16 -2.83 10.99 -1.09
CA ALA A 16 -2.34 9.84 -1.84
C ALA A 16 -1.35 8.98 -1.04
N ARG A 17 -0.48 9.59 -0.24
CA ARG A 17 0.45 8.89 0.66
C ARG A 17 -0.30 8.09 1.72
N ASP A 18 -1.27 8.70 2.38
CA ASP A 18 -2.00 8.08 3.48
C ASP A 18 -2.86 6.92 2.95
N ALA A 19 -3.54 7.11 1.82
CA ALA A 19 -4.27 6.04 1.14
C ALA A 19 -3.34 4.92 0.63
N LEU A 20 -2.13 5.25 0.15
CA LEU A 20 -1.16 4.22 -0.21
C LEU A 20 -0.72 3.40 1.01
N ASN A 21 -0.47 4.06 2.15
CA ASN A 21 -0.05 3.38 3.38
C ASN A 21 -1.14 2.43 3.90
N GLU A 22 -2.41 2.82 3.80
CA GLU A 22 -3.54 1.95 4.14
C GLU A 22 -3.56 0.69 3.26
N VAL A 23 -3.47 0.85 1.93
CA VAL A 23 -3.44 -0.29 1.00
C VAL A 23 -2.22 -1.18 1.23
N ASP A 24 -1.04 -0.60 1.50
CA ASP A 24 0.16 -1.37 1.82
C ASP A 24 0.03 -2.14 3.14
N SER A 25 -0.67 -1.59 4.14
CA SER A 25 -0.97 -2.27 5.39
C SER A 25 -1.91 -3.47 5.19
N ASP A 26 -2.95 -3.31 4.36
CA ASP A 26 -3.88 -4.39 4.02
C ASP A 26 -3.16 -5.52 3.27
N LEU A 27 -2.36 -5.17 2.26
CA LEU A 27 -1.54 -6.14 1.52
C LEU A 27 -0.52 -6.85 2.42
N GLY A 28 0.09 -6.13 3.37
CA GLY A 28 0.99 -6.71 4.36
C GLY A 28 0.30 -7.74 5.27
N SER A 29 -0.93 -7.44 5.70
CA SER A 29 -1.74 -8.35 6.52
C SER A 29 -2.09 -9.64 5.75
N ILE A 30 -2.40 -9.52 4.46
CA ILE A 30 -2.65 -10.68 3.58
C ILE A 30 -1.38 -11.51 3.38
N SER A 31 -0.22 -10.86 3.22
CA SER A 31 1.06 -11.55 3.12
C SER A 31 1.40 -12.31 4.41
N ALA A 32 1.10 -11.73 5.58
CA ALA A 32 1.28 -12.42 6.86
C ALA A 32 0.35 -13.63 6.97
N LEU A 33 -0.92 -13.50 6.57
CA LEU A 33 -1.87 -14.61 6.55
C LEU A 33 -1.39 -15.75 5.63
N LEU A 34 -0.79 -15.45 4.47
CA LEU A 34 -0.18 -16.46 3.61
C LEU A 34 0.97 -17.20 4.27
N ALA A 35 1.86 -16.46 4.93
CA ALA A 35 3.00 -17.03 5.63
C ALA A 35 2.52 -17.97 6.74
N ASP A 36 1.59 -17.51 7.58
CA ASP A 36 1.01 -18.32 8.66
C ASP A 36 0.34 -19.60 8.15
N VAL A 37 -0.38 -19.53 7.02
CA VAL A 37 -0.99 -20.70 6.39
C VAL A 37 0.07 -21.65 5.82
N ALA A 38 1.11 -21.10 5.17
CA ALA A 38 2.20 -21.90 4.62
C ALA A 38 2.96 -22.63 5.74
N ASP A 39 3.27 -21.96 6.84
CA ASP A 39 3.95 -22.54 8.00
C ASP A 39 3.10 -23.67 8.62
N LYS A 40 1.79 -23.46 8.78
CA LYS A 40 0.89 -24.52 9.26
C LYS A 40 0.83 -25.73 8.34
N ILE A 41 0.84 -25.55 7.01
CA ILE A 41 0.87 -26.66 6.06
C ILE A 41 2.13 -27.52 6.23
N VAL A 42 3.26 -26.91 6.56
CA VAL A 42 4.55 -27.59 6.70
C VAL A 42 4.72 -28.21 8.08
N ASP A 43 4.38 -27.47 9.14
CA ASP A 43 4.75 -27.81 10.52
C ASP A 43 3.65 -28.55 11.29
N ASP A 44 2.37 -28.21 11.06
CA ASP A 44 1.24 -28.81 11.76
C ASP A 44 -0.05 -28.73 10.92
N PRO A 45 -0.21 -29.60 9.90
CA PRO A 45 -1.33 -29.52 8.97
C PRO A 45 -2.67 -29.83 9.64
N ASP A 46 -2.69 -30.57 10.75
CA ASP A 46 -3.90 -30.88 11.50
C ASP A 46 -4.47 -29.62 12.21
N SER A 47 -3.66 -28.58 12.40
CA SER A 47 -4.08 -27.29 12.95
C SER A 47 -4.74 -26.35 11.94
N LEU A 48 -4.78 -26.70 10.65
CA LEU A 48 -5.44 -25.90 9.62
C LEU A 48 -6.97 -25.97 9.77
N SER A 49 -7.53 -25.03 10.53
CA SER A 49 -8.98 -24.87 10.61
C SER A 49 -9.53 -24.17 9.35
N PRO A 50 -10.73 -24.54 8.87
CA PRO A 50 -11.41 -23.82 7.79
C PRO A 50 -11.60 -22.33 8.08
N GLU A 51 -11.74 -21.98 9.36
CA GLU A 51 -11.88 -20.59 9.85
C GLU A 51 -10.62 -19.76 9.55
N SER A 52 -9.44 -20.37 9.57
CA SER A 52 -8.17 -19.72 9.21
C SER A 52 -8.13 -19.28 7.74
N LEU A 53 -8.90 -19.95 6.87
CA LEU A 53 -8.99 -19.65 5.44
C LEU A 53 -10.15 -18.72 5.08
N GLN A 54 -11.13 -18.53 5.97
CA GLN A 54 -12.28 -17.64 5.72
C GLN A 54 -11.90 -16.16 5.67
N GLN A 55 -10.77 -15.80 6.27
CA GLN A 55 -10.24 -14.43 6.21
C GLN A 55 -9.57 -14.09 4.87
N TRP A 56 -9.47 -15.08 3.96
CA TRP A 56 -8.83 -14.88 2.67
C TRP A 56 -9.66 -13.97 1.76
N PRO A 57 -9.10 -12.85 1.27
CA PRO A 57 -9.82 -11.96 0.36
C PRO A 57 -10.08 -12.64 -0.99
N SER A 58 -11.18 -12.26 -1.64
CA SER A 58 -11.47 -12.74 -2.99
C SER A 58 -10.38 -12.29 -3.97
N HIS A 59 -10.20 -13.04 -5.05
CA HIS A 59 -9.25 -12.67 -6.10
C HIS A 59 -9.55 -11.27 -6.68
N GLU A 60 -10.83 -10.90 -6.79
CA GLU A 60 -11.23 -9.56 -7.24
C GLU A 60 -10.80 -8.48 -6.24
N ALA A 61 -10.97 -8.72 -4.92
CA ALA A 61 -10.52 -7.80 -3.88
C ALA A 61 -8.99 -7.61 -3.95
N ILE A 62 -8.21 -8.69 -4.10
CA ILE A 62 -6.75 -8.61 -4.27
C ILE A 62 -6.39 -7.76 -5.49
N ARG A 63 -7.03 -7.99 -6.64
CA ARG A 63 -6.79 -7.19 -7.85
C ARG A 63 -7.17 -5.73 -7.64
N ALA A 64 -8.24 -5.44 -6.91
CA ALA A 64 -8.64 -4.09 -6.58
C ALA A 64 -7.59 -3.39 -5.70
N MET A 65 -7.06 -4.07 -4.67
CA MET A 65 -5.99 -3.54 -3.81
C MET A 65 -4.71 -3.26 -4.61
N ILE A 66 -4.28 -4.19 -5.49
CA ILE A 66 -3.10 -3.97 -6.34
C ILE A 66 -3.28 -2.76 -7.27
N ARG A 67 -4.48 -2.59 -7.85
CA ARG A 67 -4.81 -1.43 -8.69
C ARG A 67 -4.83 -0.13 -7.87
N ALA A 68 -5.42 -0.17 -6.69
CA ALA A 68 -5.48 0.97 -5.77
C ALA A 68 -4.08 1.40 -5.34
N ARG A 69 -3.23 0.45 -4.97
CA ARG A 69 -1.81 0.68 -4.65
C ARG A 69 -1.10 1.42 -5.78
N LYS A 70 -1.20 0.91 -7.01
CA LYS A 70 -0.60 1.54 -8.18
C LYS A 70 -1.17 2.96 -8.40
N HIS A 71 -2.48 3.11 -8.29
CA HIS A 71 -3.15 4.39 -8.46
C HIS A 71 -2.64 5.46 -7.47
N TYR A 72 -2.60 5.14 -6.17
CA TYR A 72 -2.15 6.09 -5.15
C TYR A 72 -0.66 6.38 -5.23
N HIS A 73 0.15 5.37 -5.58
CA HIS A 73 1.56 5.58 -5.90
C HIS A 73 1.73 6.59 -7.05
N ASP A 74 1.05 6.37 -8.18
CA ASP A 74 1.16 7.23 -9.35
C ASP A 74 0.64 8.65 -9.06
N ALA A 75 -0.45 8.77 -8.30
CA ALA A 75 -1.00 10.06 -7.86
C ALA A 75 -0.02 10.83 -6.94
N MET A 76 0.58 10.14 -5.97
CA MET A 76 1.57 10.73 -5.08
C MET A 76 2.84 11.17 -5.84
N GLN A 77 3.34 10.33 -6.75
CA GLN A 77 4.48 10.64 -7.62
C GLN A 77 4.18 11.85 -8.52
N ALA A 78 2.98 11.91 -9.10
CA ALA A 78 2.54 13.02 -9.92
C ALA A 78 2.50 14.31 -9.10
N ALA A 79 1.89 14.31 -7.91
CA ALA A 79 1.86 15.48 -7.03
C ALA A 79 3.29 15.94 -6.69
N TRP A 80 4.16 15.02 -6.23
CA TRP A 80 5.55 15.29 -5.89
C TRP A 80 6.35 15.94 -7.01
N THR A 81 6.13 15.50 -8.25
CA THR A 81 6.84 16.01 -9.44
C THR A 81 6.49 17.47 -9.73
N HIS A 82 5.26 17.90 -9.41
CA HIS A 82 4.80 19.27 -9.62
C HIS A 82 5.02 20.19 -8.39
N MET A 83 5.40 19.64 -7.23
CA MET A 83 5.68 20.40 -6.02
C MET A 83 6.97 21.21 -6.12
N THR A 84 6.98 22.41 -5.53
CA THR A 84 8.19 23.21 -5.36
C THR A 84 9.07 22.63 -4.24
N ASP A 85 10.33 23.03 -4.17
CA ASP A 85 11.21 22.63 -3.06
C ASP A 85 10.69 23.12 -1.70
N LYS A 86 9.97 24.24 -1.67
CA LYS A 86 9.31 24.73 -0.46
C LYS A 86 8.22 23.76 -0.02
N ASP A 87 7.39 23.30 -0.94
CA ASP A 87 6.30 22.36 -0.64
C ASP A 87 6.84 20.99 -0.21
N ARG A 88 7.90 20.51 -0.87
CA ARG A 88 8.58 19.25 -0.50
C ARG A 88 9.14 19.29 0.92
N ARG A 89 9.66 20.43 1.38
CA ARG A 89 10.12 20.58 2.78
C ARG A 89 8.97 20.43 3.78
N THR A 90 7.73 20.74 3.40
CA THR A 90 6.55 20.61 4.25
C THR A 90 6.11 19.16 4.39
N VAL A 91 6.12 18.39 3.30
CA VAL A 91 5.64 16.99 3.30
C VAL A 91 6.73 15.95 3.61
N GLY A 92 7.98 16.38 3.70
CA GLY A 92 9.12 15.51 3.94
C GLY A 92 9.65 14.87 2.67
N ARG A 93 10.28 13.70 2.79
CA ARG A 93 10.89 13.00 1.65
C ARG A 93 9.89 12.05 1.01
N MET A 94 10.04 11.88 -0.30
CA MET A 94 9.37 10.81 -1.01
C MET A 94 9.84 9.46 -0.45
N PRO A 95 8.92 8.56 -0.07
CA PRO A 95 9.28 7.20 0.31
C PRO A 95 10.11 6.53 -0.80
N PRO A 96 11.04 5.63 -0.45
CA PRO A 96 11.77 4.86 -1.45
C PRO A 96 10.81 3.88 -2.14
N PHE A 97 10.13 4.31 -3.20
CA PHE A 97 9.30 3.43 -4.02
C PHE A 97 10.18 2.50 -4.83
N GLY A 98 10.51 1.35 -4.23
CA GLY A 98 11.45 0.42 -4.86
C GLY A 98 12.81 1.05 -5.15
N ALA A 99 13.25 2.04 -4.34
CA ALA A 99 14.67 2.34 -4.33
C ALA A 99 15.38 1.01 -4.06
N ARG A 100 16.40 0.70 -4.85
CA ARG A 100 17.30 -0.44 -4.63
C ARG A 100 17.85 -0.32 -3.23
N ASP A 101 17.12 -0.83 -2.26
CA ASP A 101 17.64 -1.15 -0.96
C ASP A 101 18.26 -2.54 -1.16
N PRO A 102 19.58 -2.64 -1.32
CA PRO A 102 20.24 -3.93 -1.47
C PRO A 102 20.04 -4.83 -0.24
N THR A 103 19.47 -4.31 0.86
CA THR A 103 19.20 -5.05 2.09
C THR A 103 17.77 -5.56 2.22
N ARG A 104 16.84 -5.17 1.33
CA ARG A 104 15.50 -5.76 1.30
C ARG A 104 15.52 -7.05 0.47
N PRO A 105 15.08 -8.20 1.02
CA PRO A 105 14.92 -9.41 0.22
C PRO A 105 13.90 -9.16 -0.89
N LEU A 106 14.25 -9.57 -2.11
CA LEU A 106 13.35 -9.58 -3.26
C LEU A 106 12.26 -10.60 -2.96
N ILE A 107 11.02 -10.13 -2.79
CA ILE A 107 9.82 -10.95 -2.86
C ILE A 107 9.21 -10.70 -4.23
#